data_AF-A0A919VM68-F1
#
_entry.id   AF-A0A919VM68-F1
#
_cell.length_a   1.000
_cell.length_b   1.000
_cell.length_c   1.000
_cell.angle_alpha   90.00
_cell.angle_beta   90.00
_cell.angle_gamma   90.00
#
_symmetry.space_group_name_H-M   'P 1'
#
loop_
_entity.id
_entity.type
_entity.pdbx_description
1 polymer ?
#
loop_
_entity_poly.entity_id
_entity_poly.type
_entity_poly.pdbx_seq_one_letter_code
_entity_poly.pdbx_strand_id
1 'polypeptide(L)'
;MSEHVSDSAEWQAVQGHAEKFSSVHLRELFESDPRRGERLTAQVADLYVDYSKNLVTDEVLSALIALAGRAKLRERTAAMFAGEHINVTEDRAVLHTALRLPRDATLVVDGQDVVADVHEVLDRMGAFSDKVRSGEWQGATGERIKTVVNIGIGGSDLGPVMAYEALKAYAQQGIECRFVSNIDPTDLYEKTHDLDPASTLFVIVSKTFGTQETLTNATEARNWLLAGLGGDDSAVAKHFVAVSTNAQKVSGFGIDTANMFGFWDWVGGRYSLPSAVGLSVMIAIGKEQFGELLDGYHVVDQHFLNTPLEENVPALLGLLNVWYDTFLGAQSHAVLPYSQYLHRFAAYLQQLTMESNGKHVRLDGSAVEFQTGEVFWGEPGTNGQHAFYQLIHQGTKLIPADFIGFSVPNHDTGEMHDLFMSNFFAQTGALAFGRTAEQIEAEGVAAAIVPHKVMPGNHPTTTILSEKLTPSVLGQLIALYEHITFTQGVIWEINSFDQWGVELGKVMANQLAPLLTGDSFATGSSDSSTDALIGRYRTQRGR
;
A
#
# COMPACT_ATOMS: atom_id res chain seq x y z
N MET A 1 -12.08 -30.08 -17.64
CA MET A 1 -11.28 -28.86 -17.45
C MET A 1 -12.24 -27.79 -17.02
N SER A 2 -11.99 -27.10 -15.90
CA SER A 2 -12.81 -25.96 -15.52
C SER A 2 -12.62 -24.89 -16.60
N GLU A 3 -13.72 -24.31 -17.08
CA GLU A 3 -13.68 -23.22 -18.05
C GLU A 3 -13.26 -21.93 -17.32
N HIS A 4 -12.16 -21.31 -17.74
CA HIS A 4 -11.61 -20.11 -17.10
C HIS A 4 -12.59 -18.93 -17.23
N VAL A 5 -12.43 -17.94 -16.35
CA VAL A 5 -13.24 -16.71 -16.43
C VAL A 5 -13.07 -16.02 -17.79
N SER A 6 -11.88 -16.07 -18.38
CA SER A 6 -11.60 -15.46 -19.70
C SER A 6 -12.23 -16.17 -20.90
N ASP A 7 -12.66 -17.41 -20.74
CA ASP A 7 -13.33 -18.18 -21.79
C ASP A 7 -14.86 -17.99 -21.76
N SER A 8 -15.36 -17.33 -20.71
CA SER A 8 -16.79 -17.17 -20.45
C SER A 8 -17.49 -16.18 -21.39
N ALA A 9 -18.81 -16.33 -21.53
CA ALA A 9 -19.62 -15.38 -22.28
C ALA A 9 -19.59 -13.97 -21.67
N GLU A 10 -19.47 -13.86 -20.34
CA GLU A 10 -19.37 -12.61 -19.60
C GLU A 10 -18.08 -11.85 -19.96
N TRP A 11 -16.95 -12.55 -20.07
CA TRP A 11 -15.70 -11.94 -20.54
C TRP A 11 -15.82 -11.43 -21.97
N GLN A 12 -16.36 -12.26 -22.87
CA GLN A 12 -16.58 -11.87 -24.26
C GLN A 12 -17.57 -10.69 -24.39
N ALA A 13 -18.56 -10.59 -23.49
CA ALA A 13 -19.47 -9.45 -23.44
C ALA A 13 -18.72 -8.15 -23.09
N VAL A 14 -17.87 -8.16 -22.05
CA VAL A 14 -17.06 -7.00 -21.67
C VAL A 14 -16.10 -6.61 -22.80
N GLN A 15 -15.42 -7.59 -23.42
CA GLN A 15 -14.57 -7.38 -24.59
C GLN A 15 -15.34 -6.70 -25.75
N GLY A 16 -16.54 -7.18 -26.06
CA GLY A 16 -17.39 -6.60 -27.10
C GLY A 16 -17.90 -5.20 -26.77
N HIS A 17 -17.97 -4.81 -25.50
CA HIS A 17 -18.18 -3.42 -25.10
C HIS A 17 -16.90 -2.59 -25.31
N ALA A 18 -15.72 -3.07 -24.92
CA ALA A 18 -14.45 -2.36 -25.07
C ALA A 18 -14.17 -1.94 -26.51
N GLU A 19 -14.43 -2.82 -27.48
CA GLU A 19 -14.25 -2.53 -28.91
C GLU A 19 -15.07 -1.31 -29.38
N LYS A 20 -16.26 -1.11 -28.80
CA LYS A 20 -17.15 0.03 -29.11
C LYS A 20 -16.71 1.33 -28.42
N PHE A 21 -16.00 1.21 -27.29
CA PHE A 21 -15.57 2.36 -26.48
C PHE A 21 -14.40 3.15 -27.06
N SER A 22 -13.74 2.63 -28.10
CA SER A 22 -12.69 3.34 -28.84
C SER A 22 -13.11 4.70 -29.41
N SER A 23 -14.42 4.93 -29.58
CA SER A 23 -14.99 6.18 -30.11
C SER A 23 -15.78 7.01 -29.09
N VAL A 24 -15.98 6.51 -27.87
CA VAL A 24 -16.83 7.14 -26.85
C VAL A 24 -16.05 8.19 -26.07
N HIS A 25 -16.65 9.37 -25.88
CA HIS A 25 -16.07 10.43 -25.06
C HIS A 25 -16.90 10.72 -23.81
N LEU A 26 -16.25 10.96 -22.67
CA LEU A 26 -16.88 11.43 -21.43
C LEU A 26 -17.81 12.64 -21.61
N ARG A 27 -17.54 13.58 -22.53
CA ARG A 27 -18.49 14.69 -22.80
C ARG A 27 -19.86 14.15 -23.23
N GLU A 28 -19.89 13.20 -24.15
CA GLU A 28 -21.11 12.59 -24.66
C GLU A 28 -21.84 11.78 -23.57
N LEU A 29 -21.09 11.08 -22.71
CA LEU A 29 -21.65 10.33 -21.58
C LEU A 29 -22.34 11.25 -20.55
N PHE A 30 -21.77 12.43 -20.28
CA PHE A 30 -22.38 13.41 -19.38
C PHE A 30 -23.50 14.22 -20.04
N GLU A 31 -23.44 14.46 -21.35
CA GLU A 31 -24.53 15.09 -22.10
C GLU A 31 -25.77 14.19 -22.19
N SER A 32 -25.56 12.88 -22.38
CA SER A 32 -26.64 11.89 -22.48
C SER A 32 -27.25 11.49 -21.13
N ASP A 33 -26.50 11.58 -20.03
CA ASP A 33 -26.99 11.43 -18.66
C ASP A 33 -26.63 12.66 -17.81
N PRO A 34 -27.46 13.73 -17.81
CA PRO A 34 -27.19 14.93 -17.02
C PRO A 34 -27.13 14.70 -15.50
N ARG A 35 -27.63 13.56 -15.00
CA ARG A 35 -27.57 13.20 -13.57
C ARG A 35 -26.49 12.16 -13.29
N ARG A 36 -25.62 11.84 -14.24
CA ARG A 36 -24.55 10.86 -14.10
C ARG A 36 -23.66 11.11 -12.87
N GLY A 37 -23.33 12.37 -12.61
CA GLY A 37 -22.51 12.78 -11.45
C GLY A 37 -23.21 12.62 -10.10
N GLU A 38 -24.54 12.44 -10.07
CA GLU A 38 -25.29 12.08 -8.86
C GLU A 38 -25.48 10.56 -8.77
N ARG A 39 -25.67 9.90 -9.93
CA ARG A 39 -26.04 8.49 -10.03
C ARG A 39 -24.87 7.53 -9.90
N LEU A 40 -23.70 7.87 -10.47
CA LEU A 40 -22.48 7.06 -10.42
C LEU A 40 -21.60 7.50 -9.25
N THR A 41 -22.21 7.44 -8.08
CA THR A 41 -21.61 7.76 -6.81
C THR A 41 -21.97 6.67 -5.81
N ALA A 42 -21.10 6.41 -4.85
CA ALA A 42 -21.37 5.47 -3.79
C ALA A 42 -20.73 5.94 -2.49
N GLN A 43 -21.23 5.40 -1.38
CA GLN A 43 -20.72 5.67 -0.05
C GLN A 43 -20.21 4.37 0.56
N VAL A 44 -19.00 4.40 1.13
CA VAL A 44 -18.48 3.33 1.98
C VAL A 44 -17.89 3.99 3.22
N ALA A 45 -18.48 3.70 4.39
CA ALA A 45 -18.13 4.39 5.64
C ALA A 45 -18.17 5.92 5.46
N ASP A 46 -17.07 6.63 5.76
CA ASP A 46 -16.94 8.08 5.61
C ASP A 46 -16.35 8.52 4.25
N LEU A 47 -16.24 7.58 3.30
CA LEU A 47 -15.71 7.82 1.96
C LEU A 47 -16.86 7.98 0.96
N TYR A 48 -17.03 9.20 0.45
CA TYR A 48 -17.84 9.47 -0.71
C TYR A 48 -17.01 9.21 -1.98
N VAL A 49 -17.49 8.31 -2.84
CA VAL A 49 -16.77 7.88 -4.04
C VAL A 49 -17.59 8.26 -5.27
N ASP A 50 -17.09 9.24 -6.03
CA ASP A 50 -17.58 9.61 -7.35
C ASP A 50 -16.74 8.88 -8.42
N TYR A 51 -17.35 7.92 -9.09
CA TYR A 51 -16.77 7.18 -10.22
C TYR A 51 -17.45 7.55 -11.55
N SER A 52 -18.15 8.68 -11.61
CA SER A 52 -18.90 9.14 -12.79
C SER A 52 -17.99 9.53 -13.96
N LYS A 53 -16.77 9.99 -13.68
CA LYS A 53 -15.76 10.38 -14.68
C LYS A 53 -14.97 9.17 -15.22
N ASN A 54 -15.58 7.99 -15.21
CA ASN A 54 -15.09 6.79 -15.86
C ASN A 54 -15.84 6.53 -17.18
N LEU A 55 -15.15 5.87 -18.11
CA LEU A 55 -15.58 5.47 -19.44
C LEU A 55 -16.45 4.21 -19.35
N VAL A 56 -17.65 4.38 -18.78
CA VAL A 56 -18.60 3.28 -18.56
C VAL A 56 -20.04 3.71 -18.84
N THR A 57 -20.87 2.79 -19.30
CA THR A 57 -22.34 2.93 -19.31
C THR A 57 -22.96 1.91 -18.37
N ASP A 58 -24.28 1.96 -18.18
CA ASP A 58 -25.01 0.98 -17.37
C ASP A 58 -24.82 -0.45 -17.90
N GLU A 59 -24.72 -0.61 -19.22
CA GLU A 59 -24.45 -1.91 -19.85
C GLU A 59 -23.04 -2.42 -19.53
N VAL A 60 -22.04 -1.54 -19.54
CA VAL A 60 -20.66 -1.91 -19.16
C VAL A 60 -20.60 -2.31 -17.69
N LEU A 61 -21.20 -1.52 -16.80
CA LEU A 61 -21.25 -1.84 -15.37
C LEU A 61 -21.96 -3.18 -15.13
N SER A 62 -23.09 -3.41 -15.80
CA SER A 62 -23.83 -4.67 -15.70
C SER A 62 -23.01 -5.86 -16.20
N ALA A 63 -22.27 -5.70 -17.30
CA ALA A 63 -21.39 -6.75 -17.83
C ALA A 63 -20.20 -7.05 -16.89
N LEU A 64 -19.60 -6.02 -16.28
CA LEU A 64 -18.54 -6.18 -15.29
C LEU A 64 -19.04 -6.89 -14.02
N ILE A 65 -20.24 -6.55 -13.55
CA ILE A 65 -20.85 -7.20 -12.38
C ILE A 65 -21.18 -8.66 -12.71
N ALA A 66 -21.69 -8.96 -13.92
CA ALA A 66 -21.89 -10.32 -14.38
C ALA A 66 -20.57 -11.11 -14.44
N LEU A 67 -19.49 -10.49 -14.90
CA LEU A 67 -18.15 -11.08 -14.89
C LEU A 67 -17.68 -11.40 -13.46
N ALA A 68 -17.91 -10.52 -12.50
CA ALA A 68 -17.62 -10.77 -11.09
C ALA A 68 -18.44 -11.95 -10.52
N GLY A 69 -19.70 -12.06 -10.92
CA GLY A 69 -20.54 -13.23 -10.63
C GLY A 69 -19.95 -14.52 -11.21
N ARG A 70 -19.49 -14.50 -12.46
CA ARG A 70 -18.83 -15.65 -13.10
C ARG A 70 -17.54 -16.05 -12.39
N ALA A 71 -16.75 -15.07 -11.94
CA ALA A 71 -15.53 -15.29 -11.16
C ALA A 71 -15.80 -15.73 -9.71
N LYS A 72 -17.07 -15.79 -9.28
CA LYS A 72 -17.49 -16.16 -7.93
C LYS A 72 -16.90 -15.24 -6.86
N LEU A 73 -16.90 -13.94 -7.13
CA LEU A 73 -16.29 -12.95 -6.24
C LEU A 73 -16.84 -13.03 -4.82
N ARG A 74 -18.16 -13.16 -4.65
CA ARG A 74 -18.79 -13.23 -3.31
C ARG A 74 -18.37 -14.47 -2.55
N GLU A 75 -18.31 -15.63 -3.22
CA GLU A 75 -17.86 -16.88 -2.61
C GLU A 75 -16.38 -16.82 -2.22
N ARG A 76 -15.53 -16.22 -3.07
CA ARG A 76 -14.11 -16.01 -2.76
C ARG A 76 -13.91 -15.04 -1.60
N THR A 77 -14.70 -13.97 -1.53
CA THR A 77 -14.72 -13.06 -0.39
C THR A 77 -15.10 -13.82 0.88
N ALA A 78 -16.20 -14.58 0.86
CA ALA A 78 -16.62 -15.37 2.02
C ALA A 78 -15.54 -16.37 2.47
N ALA A 79 -14.89 -17.05 1.52
CA ALA A 79 -13.78 -17.97 1.79
C ALA A 79 -12.59 -17.28 2.48
N MET A 80 -12.20 -16.08 2.01
CA MET A 80 -11.15 -15.28 2.67
C MET A 80 -11.51 -14.97 4.12
N PHE A 81 -12.71 -14.45 4.36
CA PHE A 81 -13.17 -14.07 5.70
C PHE A 81 -13.38 -15.26 6.64
N ALA A 82 -13.71 -16.44 6.09
CA ALA A 82 -13.83 -17.68 6.85
C ALA A 82 -12.47 -18.31 7.21
N GLY A 83 -11.36 -17.80 6.66
CA GLY A 83 -10.03 -18.35 6.88
C GLY A 83 -9.73 -19.60 6.04
N GLU A 84 -10.44 -19.79 4.92
CA GLU A 84 -10.06 -20.84 3.97
C GLU A 84 -8.68 -20.58 3.37
N HIS A 85 -8.00 -21.66 2.97
CA HIS A 85 -6.65 -21.60 2.40
C HIS A 85 -6.65 -21.12 0.95
N ILE A 86 -7.00 -19.85 0.74
CA ILE A 86 -7.08 -19.24 -0.59
C ILE A 86 -5.70 -18.85 -1.14
N ASN A 87 -4.65 -18.80 -0.31
CA ASN A 87 -3.27 -18.73 -0.76
C ASN A 87 -2.80 -20.14 -1.14
N VAL A 88 -3.20 -20.60 -2.32
CA VAL A 88 -3.08 -22.00 -2.74
C VAL A 88 -1.63 -22.46 -2.95
N THR A 89 -0.70 -21.55 -3.28
CA THR A 89 0.69 -21.91 -3.55
C THR A 89 1.51 -22.09 -2.28
N GLU A 90 1.04 -21.55 -1.15
CA GLU A 90 1.65 -21.71 0.16
C GLU A 90 0.79 -22.54 1.13
N ASP A 91 -0.42 -22.94 0.73
CA ASP A 91 -1.42 -23.63 1.55
C ASP A 91 -1.69 -22.91 2.88
N ARG A 92 -2.09 -21.64 2.78
CA ARG A 92 -2.35 -20.78 3.95
C ARG A 92 -3.67 -20.03 3.85
N ALA A 93 -4.27 -19.80 5.00
CA ALA A 93 -5.32 -18.80 5.16
C ALA A 93 -4.81 -17.38 4.84
N VAL A 94 -5.75 -16.49 4.50
CA VAL A 94 -5.49 -15.06 4.27
C VAL A 94 -6.44 -14.26 5.14
N LEU A 95 -5.92 -13.79 6.27
CA LEU A 95 -6.77 -13.34 7.39
C LEU A 95 -6.38 -11.97 7.94
N HIS A 96 -5.81 -11.09 7.11
CA HIS A 96 -5.55 -9.71 7.53
C HIS A 96 -6.83 -9.00 8.04
N THR A 97 -8.02 -9.42 7.58
CA THR A 97 -9.33 -9.01 8.10
C THR A 97 -9.57 -9.35 9.58
N ALA A 98 -8.98 -10.45 10.08
CA ALA A 98 -9.07 -10.85 11.48
C ALA A 98 -8.34 -9.90 12.44
N LEU A 99 -7.33 -9.16 11.96
CA LEU A 99 -6.53 -8.23 12.78
C LEU A 99 -7.32 -7.04 13.31
N ARG A 100 -8.48 -6.77 12.72
CA ARG A 100 -9.37 -5.66 13.05
C ARG A 100 -10.78 -6.13 13.42
N LEU A 101 -10.93 -7.39 13.81
CA LEU A 101 -12.21 -7.85 14.34
C LEU A 101 -12.46 -7.28 15.75
N PRO A 102 -13.70 -6.91 16.07
CA PRO A 102 -14.10 -6.56 17.43
C PRO A 102 -13.78 -7.67 18.43
N ARG A 103 -13.59 -7.30 19.71
CA ARG A 103 -13.19 -8.24 20.76
C ARG A 103 -14.21 -9.34 21.03
N ASP A 104 -15.47 -9.08 20.73
CA ASP A 104 -16.60 -10.02 20.88
C ASP A 104 -16.88 -10.83 19.60
N ALA A 105 -16.10 -10.63 18.53
CA ALA A 105 -16.17 -11.47 17.34
C ALA A 105 -15.70 -12.90 17.65
N THR A 106 -16.07 -13.84 16.78
CA THR A 106 -15.62 -15.23 16.87
C THR A 106 -15.13 -15.70 15.52
N LEU A 107 -13.90 -16.20 15.47
CA LEU A 107 -13.32 -16.83 14.30
C LEU A 107 -12.33 -17.89 14.78
N VAL A 108 -12.58 -19.14 14.40
CA VAL A 108 -11.69 -20.27 14.69
C VAL A 108 -11.22 -20.85 13.38
N VAL A 109 -9.91 -20.85 13.15
CA VAL A 109 -9.28 -21.34 11.92
C VAL A 109 -8.21 -22.35 12.33
N ASP A 110 -8.24 -23.54 11.76
CA ASP A 110 -7.32 -24.65 12.09
C ASP A 110 -7.23 -24.97 13.60
N GLY A 111 -8.32 -24.75 14.33
CA GLY A 111 -8.41 -24.96 15.78
C GLY A 111 -7.81 -23.83 16.63
N GLN A 112 -7.35 -22.75 16.02
CA GLN A 112 -6.86 -21.53 16.68
C GLN A 112 -7.99 -20.51 16.83
N ASP A 113 -8.19 -19.97 18.03
CA ASP A 113 -9.04 -18.78 18.24
C ASP A 113 -8.24 -17.53 17.85
N VAL A 114 -8.39 -17.12 16.58
CA VAL A 114 -7.58 -16.04 16.03
C VAL A 114 -7.94 -14.68 16.63
N VAL A 115 -9.19 -14.49 17.07
CA VAL A 115 -9.63 -13.23 17.68
C VAL A 115 -8.99 -13.06 19.05
N ALA A 116 -8.99 -14.11 19.87
CA ALA A 116 -8.34 -14.08 21.18
C ALA A 116 -6.84 -13.77 21.07
N ASP A 117 -6.15 -14.41 20.12
CA ASP A 117 -4.72 -14.20 19.88
C ASP A 117 -4.41 -12.78 19.38
N VAL A 118 -5.25 -12.22 18.49
CA VAL A 118 -5.12 -10.83 18.03
C VAL A 118 -5.24 -9.84 19.19
N HIS A 119 -6.29 -9.98 20.01
CA HIS A 119 -6.52 -9.06 21.13
C HIS A 119 -5.49 -9.21 22.24
N GLU A 120 -4.91 -10.39 22.46
CA GLU A 120 -3.77 -10.57 23.38
C GLU A 120 -2.57 -9.72 22.96
N VAL A 121 -2.21 -9.75 21.68
CA VAL A 121 -1.09 -8.98 21.14
C VAL A 121 -1.40 -7.49 21.18
N LEU A 122 -2.61 -7.07 20.78
CA LEU A 122 -3.02 -5.67 20.84
C LEU A 122 -3.00 -5.11 22.28
N ASP A 123 -3.45 -5.89 23.27
CA ASP A 123 -3.40 -5.51 24.68
C ASP A 123 -1.95 -5.32 25.16
N ARG A 124 -1.04 -6.21 24.75
CA ARG A 124 0.39 -6.10 25.07
C ARG A 124 1.05 -4.90 24.39
N MET A 125 0.74 -4.66 23.12
CA MET A 125 1.21 -3.49 22.39
C MET A 125 0.71 -2.20 23.06
N GLY A 126 -0.57 -2.15 23.43
CA GLY A 126 -1.17 -1.02 24.12
C GLY A 126 -0.51 -0.74 25.46
N ALA A 127 -0.31 -1.78 26.28
CA ALA A 127 0.38 -1.64 27.56
C ALA A 127 1.83 -1.18 27.42
N PHE A 128 2.56 -1.67 26.40
CA PHE A 128 3.92 -1.22 26.13
C PHE A 128 3.96 0.22 25.62
N SER A 129 3.07 0.56 24.67
CA SER A 129 2.90 1.91 24.13
C SER A 129 2.65 2.92 25.26
N ASP A 130 1.73 2.62 26.18
CA ASP A 130 1.43 3.49 27.32
C ASP A 130 2.65 3.74 28.21
N LYS A 131 3.50 2.72 28.43
CA LYS A 131 4.75 2.87 29.20
C LYS A 131 5.75 3.78 28.52
N VAL A 132 5.95 3.62 27.21
CA VAL A 132 6.84 4.50 26.43
C VAL A 132 6.30 5.94 26.41
N ARG A 133 5.00 6.08 26.14
CA ARG A 133 4.31 7.37 26.04
C ARG A 133 4.26 8.14 27.36
N SER A 134 4.07 7.46 28.48
CA SER A 134 4.11 8.08 29.82
C SER A 134 5.53 8.38 30.33
N GLY A 135 6.54 7.69 29.78
CA GLY A 135 7.92 7.76 30.26
C GLY A 135 8.23 6.81 31.42
N GLU A 136 7.31 5.89 31.76
CA GLU A 136 7.60 4.76 32.65
C GLU A 136 8.67 3.84 32.04
N TRP A 137 8.62 3.64 30.72
CA TRP A 137 9.70 2.97 30.01
C TRP A 137 10.87 3.94 29.83
N GLN A 138 11.97 3.64 30.52
CA GLN A 138 13.21 4.41 30.48
C GLN A 138 14.30 3.62 29.78
N GLY A 139 15.19 4.35 29.11
CA GLY A 139 16.46 3.81 28.61
C GLY A 139 17.36 3.34 29.74
N ALA A 140 18.50 2.75 29.38
CA ALA A 140 19.46 2.18 30.32
C ALA A 140 20.02 3.20 31.34
N THR A 141 20.00 4.49 31.00
CA THR A 141 20.46 5.59 31.86
C THR A 141 19.35 6.22 32.71
N GLY A 142 18.11 5.76 32.59
CA GLY A 142 16.93 6.36 33.24
C GLY A 142 16.25 7.48 32.43
N GLU A 143 16.78 7.82 31.25
CA GLU A 143 16.17 8.82 30.36
C GLU A 143 14.87 8.31 29.73
N ARG A 144 13.90 9.21 29.55
CA ARG A 144 12.67 8.90 28.82
C ARG A 144 12.97 8.74 27.32
N ILE A 145 12.33 7.75 26.69
CA ILE A 145 12.40 7.57 25.24
C ILE A 145 11.76 8.76 24.52
N LYS A 146 12.49 9.34 23.57
CA LYS A 146 12.08 10.47 22.74
C LYS A 146 11.99 10.10 21.27
N THR A 147 12.78 9.12 20.83
CA THR A 147 12.79 8.67 19.44
C THR A 147 12.61 7.16 19.36
N VAL A 148 11.71 6.73 18.50
CA VAL A 148 11.51 5.32 18.14
C VAL A 148 12.01 5.10 16.72
N VAL A 149 12.91 4.14 16.53
CA VAL A 149 13.45 3.80 15.22
C VAL A 149 12.94 2.41 14.83
N ASN A 150 12.04 2.37 13.86
CA ASN A 150 11.55 1.15 13.23
C ASN A 150 12.60 0.61 12.25
N ILE A 151 12.98 -0.66 12.36
CA ILE A 151 13.88 -1.33 11.41
C ILE A 151 13.14 -2.48 10.75
N GLY A 152 12.87 -2.37 9.46
CA GLY A 152 12.11 -3.33 8.67
C GLY A 152 12.17 -2.97 7.19
N ILE A 153 11.79 -3.89 6.28
CA ILE A 153 11.76 -3.61 4.83
C ILE A 153 10.46 -4.12 4.21
N GLY A 154 10.03 -3.48 3.13
CA GLY A 154 8.78 -3.82 2.43
C GLY A 154 7.57 -3.64 3.35
N GLY A 155 6.83 -4.71 3.61
CA GLY A 155 5.62 -4.66 4.43
C GLY A 155 5.87 -4.27 5.89
N SER A 156 7.08 -4.55 6.39
CA SER A 156 7.54 -4.16 7.73
C SER A 156 7.92 -2.68 7.86
N ASP A 157 7.86 -1.91 6.77
CA ASP A 157 8.29 -0.51 6.70
C ASP A 157 7.24 0.39 6.03
N LEU A 158 6.82 0.05 4.81
CA LEU A 158 5.96 0.91 3.98
C LEU A 158 4.64 1.25 4.65
N GLY A 159 4.00 0.28 5.31
CA GLY A 159 2.80 0.51 6.12
C GLY A 159 3.08 1.45 7.29
N PRO A 160 4.00 1.10 8.22
CA PRO A 160 4.37 1.94 9.35
C PRO A 160 4.77 3.39 9.00
N VAL A 161 5.66 3.60 8.02
CA VAL A 161 6.10 4.95 7.63
C VAL A 161 4.96 5.76 7.01
N MET A 162 4.12 5.12 6.20
CA MET A 162 2.95 5.77 5.60
C MET A 162 1.95 6.18 6.67
N ALA A 163 1.60 5.29 7.60
CA ALA A 163 0.62 5.58 8.63
C ALA A 163 1.10 6.63 9.64
N TYR A 164 2.39 6.60 10.01
CA TYR A 164 2.97 7.64 10.85
C TYR A 164 2.92 9.02 10.19
N GLU A 165 3.30 9.13 8.91
CA GLU A 165 3.24 10.41 8.19
C GLU A 165 1.79 10.87 7.96
N ALA A 166 0.87 9.95 7.63
CA ALA A 166 -0.54 10.22 7.46
C ALA A 166 -1.22 10.75 8.74
N LEU A 167 -0.82 10.21 9.89
CA LEU A 167 -1.43 10.49 11.20
C LEU A 167 -0.57 11.39 12.09
N LYS A 168 0.40 12.09 11.51
CA LYS A 168 1.33 12.97 12.23
C LYS A 168 0.63 14.05 13.06
N ALA A 169 -0.56 14.50 12.62
CA ALA A 169 -1.41 15.43 13.38
C ALA A 169 -1.93 14.86 14.72
N TYR A 170 -1.93 13.55 14.89
CA TYR A 170 -2.37 12.83 16.09
C TYR A 170 -1.18 12.27 16.90
N ALA A 171 0.05 12.44 16.41
CA ALA A 171 1.24 11.98 17.11
C ALA A 171 1.48 12.77 18.41
N GLN A 172 1.90 12.08 19.46
CA GLN A 172 2.22 12.70 20.74
C GLN A 172 3.46 13.59 20.60
N GLN A 173 3.34 14.84 21.03
CA GLN A 173 4.48 15.76 21.10
C GLN A 173 5.59 15.19 21.99
N GLY A 174 6.83 15.25 21.49
CA GLY A 174 8.02 14.76 22.17
C GLY A 174 8.33 13.28 21.96
N ILE A 175 7.57 12.58 21.11
CA ILE A 175 7.95 11.26 20.57
C ILE A 175 8.02 11.38 19.05
N GLU A 176 9.20 11.11 18.49
CA GLU A 176 9.44 11.05 17.04
C GLU A 176 9.62 9.60 16.60
N CYS A 177 9.03 9.20 15.47
CA CYS A 177 9.33 7.93 14.83
C CYS A 177 10.19 8.12 13.58
N ARG A 178 11.21 7.27 13.44
CA ARG A 178 12.07 7.16 12.26
C ARG A 178 12.05 5.73 11.73
N PHE A 179 12.38 5.56 10.45
CA PHE A 179 12.22 4.30 9.73
C PHE A 179 13.50 4.03 8.96
N VAL A 180 14.13 2.89 9.24
CA VAL A 180 15.33 2.38 8.57
C VAL A 180 14.95 1.11 7.84
N SER A 181 15.14 1.10 6.52
CA SER A 181 14.74 -0.01 5.67
C SER A 181 15.82 -0.50 4.75
N ASN A 182 16.59 0.40 4.13
CA ASN A 182 17.58 0.04 3.14
C ASN A 182 18.85 -0.52 3.81
N ILE A 183 19.50 -1.49 3.17
CA ILE A 183 20.81 -2.00 3.61
C ILE A 183 21.96 -1.05 3.24
N ASP A 184 21.70 -0.04 2.40
CA ASP A 184 22.61 1.09 2.23
C ASP A 184 22.88 1.74 3.60
N PRO A 185 24.14 1.76 4.09
CA PRO A 185 24.47 2.27 5.41
C PRO A 185 24.08 3.74 5.62
N THR A 186 23.85 4.48 4.53
CA THR A 186 23.35 5.85 4.57
C THR A 186 22.02 5.95 5.31
N ASP A 187 21.11 4.98 5.13
CA ASP A 187 19.79 5.03 5.76
C ASP A 187 19.88 4.97 7.29
N LEU A 188 20.62 3.98 7.82
CA LEU A 188 20.85 3.89 9.26
C LEU A 188 21.58 5.14 9.80
N TYR A 189 22.59 5.63 9.09
CA TYR A 189 23.34 6.82 9.51
C TYR A 189 22.44 8.06 9.61
N GLU A 190 21.72 8.42 8.55
CA GLU A 190 20.83 9.58 8.51
C GLU A 190 19.70 9.49 9.55
N LYS A 191 19.30 8.29 9.96
CA LYS A 191 18.29 8.11 11.00
C LYS A 191 18.84 8.10 12.42
N THR A 192 20.16 8.02 12.62
CA THR A 192 20.75 7.85 13.96
C THR A 192 21.83 8.87 14.32
N HIS A 193 22.47 9.55 13.37
CA HIS A 193 23.69 10.34 13.65
C HIS A 193 23.46 11.53 14.61
N ASP A 194 22.24 12.06 14.70
CA ASP A 194 21.83 13.19 15.54
C ASP A 194 21.04 12.74 16.78
N LEU A 195 20.82 11.44 16.94
CA LEU A 195 20.07 10.89 18.06
C LEU A 195 20.95 10.69 19.29
N ASP A 196 20.30 10.79 20.45
CA ASP A 196 20.88 10.39 21.73
C ASP A 196 20.56 8.90 22.00
N PRO A 197 21.56 8.01 22.06
CA PRO A 197 21.39 6.60 22.39
C PRO A 197 20.60 6.37 23.68
N ALA A 198 20.75 7.24 24.69
CA ALA A 198 20.08 7.10 25.99
C ALA A 198 18.56 7.27 25.92
N SER A 199 18.04 7.92 24.88
CA SER A 199 16.61 8.19 24.70
C SER A 199 16.04 7.63 23.39
N THR A 200 16.73 6.67 22.77
CA THR A 200 16.33 6.03 21.51
C THR A 200 15.87 4.59 21.72
N LEU A 201 14.69 4.22 21.22
CA LEU A 201 14.16 2.86 21.23
C LEU A 201 14.14 2.30 19.81
N PHE A 202 14.62 1.08 19.60
CA PHE A 202 14.57 0.37 18.34
C PHE A 202 13.45 -0.69 18.33
N VAL A 203 12.67 -0.71 17.26
CA VAL A 203 11.63 -1.72 17.00
C VAL A 203 12.07 -2.54 15.78
N ILE A 204 12.48 -3.78 15.99
CA ILE A 204 12.94 -4.66 14.91
C ILE A 204 11.77 -5.47 14.35
N VAL A 205 11.40 -5.22 13.11
CA VAL A 205 10.19 -5.78 12.48
C VAL A 205 10.57 -6.76 11.37
N SER A 206 10.54 -8.06 11.69
CA SER A 206 10.82 -9.13 10.71
C SER A 206 10.13 -10.43 11.12
N LYS A 207 9.25 -10.93 10.24
CA LYS A 207 8.53 -12.21 10.43
C LYS A 207 9.48 -13.35 10.79
N THR A 208 10.46 -13.59 9.93
CA THR A 208 11.41 -14.71 10.05
C THR A 208 12.60 -14.41 10.97
N PHE A 209 12.76 -13.14 11.35
CA PHE A 209 13.96 -12.59 11.97
C PHE A 209 15.24 -13.06 11.25
N GLY A 210 15.17 -13.10 9.90
CA GLY A 210 16.20 -13.66 9.03
C GLY A 210 16.46 -12.83 7.78
N THR A 211 15.66 -11.79 7.54
CA THR A 211 15.84 -10.85 6.43
C THR A 211 17.20 -10.18 6.55
N GLN A 212 18.02 -10.28 5.50
CA GLN A 212 19.42 -9.86 5.52
C GLN A 212 19.54 -8.36 5.84
N GLU A 213 18.79 -7.53 5.13
CA GLU A 213 18.77 -6.08 5.30
C GLU A 213 18.38 -5.69 6.73
N THR A 214 17.28 -6.24 7.24
CA THR A 214 16.78 -5.94 8.59
C THR A 214 17.76 -6.38 9.69
N LEU A 215 18.35 -7.57 9.59
CA LEU A 215 19.29 -8.06 10.61
C LEU A 215 20.62 -7.32 10.57
N THR A 216 21.11 -6.97 9.38
CA THR A 216 22.33 -6.15 9.25
C THR A 216 22.10 -4.78 9.88
N ASN A 217 21.00 -4.10 9.55
CA ASN A 217 20.65 -2.82 10.17
C ASN A 217 20.44 -2.93 11.68
N ALA A 218 19.75 -3.96 12.16
CA ALA A 218 19.55 -4.19 13.59
C ALA A 218 20.90 -4.38 14.32
N THR A 219 21.81 -5.15 13.74
CA THR A 219 23.15 -5.39 14.30
C THR A 219 23.96 -4.10 14.37
N GLU A 220 23.95 -3.29 13.31
CA GLU A 220 24.66 -2.02 13.31
C GLU A 220 24.01 -0.98 14.23
N ALA A 221 22.68 -0.96 14.35
CA ALA A 221 21.96 -0.15 15.33
C ALA A 221 22.33 -0.55 16.78
N ARG A 222 22.48 -1.86 17.05
CA ARG A 222 22.97 -2.38 18.34
C ARG A 222 24.39 -1.90 18.60
N ASN A 223 25.28 -1.99 17.62
CA ASN A 223 26.66 -1.49 17.73
C ASN A 223 26.69 0.02 18.02
N TRP A 224 25.89 0.80 17.29
CA TRP A 224 25.74 2.23 17.49
C TRP A 224 25.26 2.57 18.90
N LEU A 225 24.21 1.89 19.39
CA LEU A 225 23.67 2.09 20.73
C LEU A 225 24.72 1.80 21.80
N LEU A 226 25.36 0.63 21.73
CA LEU A 226 26.34 0.20 22.72
C LEU A 226 27.57 1.11 22.73
N ALA A 227 28.06 1.53 21.56
CA ALA A 227 29.16 2.49 21.47
C ALA A 227 28.80 3.82 22.15
N GLY A 228 27.55 4.26 21.99
CA GLY A 228 27.03 5.47 22.63
C GLY A 228 26.80 5.37 24.14
N LEU A 229 26.53 4.17 24.66
CA LEU A 229 26.25 3.91 26.08
C LEU A 229 27.43 3.30 26.86
N GLY A 230 28.62 3.26 26.26
CA GLY A 230 29.83 2.77 26.93
C GLY A 230 30.02 1.24 26.93
N GLY A 231 29.28 0.52 26.09
CA GLY A 231 29.51 -0.90 25.77
C GLY A 231 28.83 -1.92 26.69
N ASP A 232 27.85 -1.52 27.51
CA ASP A 232 27.11 -2.45 28.36
C ASP A 232 25.98 -3.16 27.59
N ASP A 233 26.17 -4.44 27.30
CA ASP A 233 25.20 -5.31 26.63
C ASP A 233 23.84 -5.39 27.35
N SER A 234 23.78 -5.08 28.66
CA SER A 234 22.51 -5.05 29.41
C SER A 234 21.54 -3.98 28.90
N ALA A 235 22.05 -2.94 28.22
CA ALA A 235 21.25 -1.87 27.64
C ALA A 235 20.30 -2.37 26.52
N VAL A 236 20.65 -3.46 25.84
CA VAL A 236 19.85 -3.99 24.71
C VAL A 236 18.41 -4.27 25.12
N ALA A 237 18.20 -4.87 26.30
CA ALA A 237 16.86 -5.21 26.79
C ALA A 237 15.94 -4.01 27.08
N LYS A 238 16.51 -2.79 27.19
CA LYS A 238 15.78 -1.52 27.41
C LYS A 238 15.57 -0.72 26.13
N HIS A 239 16.38 -0.97 25.12
CA HIS A 239 16.44 -0.16 23.89
C HIS A 239 16.05 -0.94 22.63
N PHE A 240 15.78 -2.23 22.73
CA PHE A 240 15.32 -3.04 21.59
C PHE A 240 14.07 -3.85 21.96
N VAL A 241 13.09 -3.80 21.07
CA VAL A 241 11.91 -4.68 21.06
C VAL A 241 11.78 -5.33 19.68
N ALA A 242 11.05 -6.44 19.61
CA ALA A 242 10.91 -7.20 18.37
C ALA A 242 9.45 -7.40 17.98
N VAL A 243 9.17 -7.31 16.69
CA VAL A 243 7.93 -7.76 16.06
C VAL A 243 8.28 -8.95 15.17
N SER A 244 7.98 -10.16 15.64
CA SER A 244 8.46 -11.40 15.00
C SER A 244 7.70 -12.62 15.46
N THR A 245 7.87 -13.73 14.74
CA THR A 245 7.39 -15.06 15.14
C THR A 245 8.50 -15.97 15.67
N ASN A 246 9.76 -15.53 15.61
CA ASN A 246 10.93 -16.36 15.91
C ASN A 246 11.58 -16.01 17.26
N ALA A 247 10.98 -16.51 18.36
CA ALA A 247 11.46 -16.27 19.71
C ALA A 247 12.94 -16.64 19.93
N GLN A 248 13.40 -17.75 19.32
CA GLN A 248 14.78 -18.21 19.47
C GLN A 248 15.79 -17.18 18.92
N LYS A 249 15.55 -16.65 17.72
CA LYS A 249 16.43 -15.66 17.11
C LYS A 249 16.34 -14.30 17.81
N VAL A 250 15.15 -13.90 18.27
CA VAL A 250 14.94 -12.69 19.06
C VAL A 250 15.73 -12.75 20.37
N SER A 251 15.64 -13.86 21.11
CA SER A 251 16.45 -14.04 22.33
C SER A 251 17.95 -14.11 22.03
N GLY A 252 18.34 -14.72 20.91
CA GLY A 252 19.73 -14.79 20.47
C GLY A 252 20.34 -13.43 20.14
N PHE A 253 19.51 -12.46 19.72
CA PHE A 253 19.92 -11.07 19.52
C PHE A 253 20.10 -10.29 20.84
N GLY A 254 19.54 -10.80 21.95
CA GLY A 254 19.59 -10.17 23.27
C GLY A 254 18.32 -9.38 23.64
N ILE A 255 17.24 -9.52 22.86
CA ILE A 255 15.94 -8.93 23.19
C ILE A 255 15.20 -9.86 24.14
N ASP A 256 14.64 -9.31 25.23
CA ASP A 256 13.75 -10.05 26.12
C ASP A 256 12.49 -10.45 25.34
N THR A 257 12.16 -11.75 25.32
CA THR A 257 10.97 -12.29 24.66
C THR A 257 9.66 -11.72 25.22
N ALA A 258 9.66 -11.17 26.43
CA ALA A 258 8.52 -10.41 26.96
C ALA A 258 8.22 -9.15 26.11
N ASN A 259 9.24 -8.59 25.47
CA ASN A 259 9.18 -7.45 24.54
C ASN A 259 9.17 -7.91 23.07
N MET A 260 8.78 -9.17 22.82
CA MET A 260 8.47 -9.67 21.48
C MET A 260 6.96 -9.65 21.26
N PHE A 261 6.52 -8.97 20.20
CA PHE A 261 5.13 -8.89 19.79
C PHE A 261 4.93 -9.77 18.56
N GLY A 262 4.07 -10.78 18.69
CA GLY A 262 3.84 -11.80 17.67
C GLY A 262 2.89 -11.34 16.56
N PHE A 263 2.93 -12.05 15.44
CA PHE A 263 1.89 -12.05 14.41
C PHE A 263 1.94 -13.38 13.66
N TRP A 264 1.02 -13.63 12.73
CA TRP A 264 0.78 -14.97 12.20
C TRP A 264 1.20 -15.15 10.74
N ASP A 265 1.27 -16.40 10.31
CA ASP A 265 1.67 -16.77 8.96
C ASP A 265 0.65 -16.32 7.88
N TRP A 266 -0.64 -16.35 8.21
CA TRP A 266 -1.76 -15.83 7.40
C TRP A 266 -1.78 -14.30 7.24
N VAL A 267 -0.90 -13.57 7.93
CA VAL A 267 -0.66 -12.14 7.70
C VAL A 267 0.43 -11.99 6.64
N GLY A 268 0.02 -11.57 5.45
CA GLY A 268 0.93 -11.15 4.37
C GLY A 268 1.62 -9.83 4.72
N GLY A 269 2.89 -9.66 4.34
CA GLY A 269 3.69 -8.47 4.71
C GLY A 269 3.04 -7.16 4.31
N ARG A 270 2.57 -7.05 3.06
CA ARG A 270 1.87 -5.86 2.52
C ARG A 270 0.48 -5.58 3.12
N TYR A 271 -0.02 -6.50 3.94
CA TYR A 271 -1.31 -6.40 4.67
C TYR A 271 -1.11 -6.34 6.20
N SER A 272 0.13 -6.11 6.67
CA SER A 272 0.49 -6.37 8.07
C SER A 272 0.38 -5.17 9.02
N LEU A 273 0.20 -3.94 8.52
CA LEU A 273 0.09 -2.74 9.34
C LEU A 273 -0.89 -2.87 10.55
N PRO A 274 -2.11 -3.43 10.41
CA PRO A 274 -3.04 -3.57 11.55
C PRO A 274 -2.61 -4.59 12.61
N SER A 275 -1.50 -5.31 12.41
CA SER A 275 -0.91 -6.24 13.40
C SER A 275 0.14 -5.56 14.29
N ALA A 276 0.95 -6.37 14.99
CA ALA A 276 2.14 -5.92 15.71
C ALA A 276 3.14 -5.10 14.88
N VAL A 277 3.12 -5.22 13.55
CA VAL A 277 3.93 -4.37 12.65
C VAL A 277 3.63 -2.88 12.85
N GLY A 278 2.40 -2.52 13.24
CA GLY A 278 1.99 -1.16 13.56
C GLY A 278 2.46 -0.62 14.91
N LEU A 279 3.31 -1.34 15.67
CA LEU A 279 3.71 -0.94 17.03
C LEU A 279 4.31 0.47 17.10
N SER A 280 5.19 0.83 16.16
CA SER A 280 5.79 2.18 16.10
C SER A 280 4.73 3.28 15.88
N VAL A 281 3.69 2.98 15.10
CA VAL A 281 2.53 3.87 14.89
C VAL A 281 1.73 3.99 16.18
N MET A 282 1.41 2.87 16.84
CA MET A 282 0.68 2.88 18.12
C MET A 282 1.43 3.66 19.21
N ILE A 283 2.77 3.60 19.25
CA ILE A 283 3.57 4.41 20.16
C ILE A 283 3.43 5.91 19.85
N ALA A 284 3.43 6.28 18.57
CA ALA A 284 3.30 7.67 18.14
C ALA A 284 1.90 8.25 18.45
N ILE A 285 0.82 7.57 18.06
CA ILE A 285 -0.54 8.13 18.12
C ILE A 285 -1.34 7.70 19.37
N GLY A 286 -0.93 6.63 20.05
CA GLY A 286 -1.65 6.05 21.18
C GLY A 286 -2.53 4.86 20.78
N LYS A 287 -2.88 4.02 21.77
CA LYS A 287 -3.65 2.80 21.53
C LYS A 287 -5.11 3.09 21.14
N GLU A 288 -5.69 4.17 21.64
CA GLU A 288 -7.07 4.58 21.31
C GLU A 288 -7.16 4.97 19.83
N GLN A 289 -6.23 5.77 19.34
CA GLN A 289 -6.17 6.21 17.94
C GLN A 289 -5.77 5.06 17.01
N PHE A 290 -4.94 4.13 17.48
CA PHE A 290 -4.70 2.88 16.76
C PHE A 290 -5.95 2.01 16.70
N GLY A 291 -6.76 1.97 17.77
CA GLY A 291 -8.08 1.33 17.77
C GLY A 291 -9.02 1.95 16.73
N GLU A 292 -9.11 3.28 16.67
CA GLU A 292 -9.90 3.99 15.65
C GLU A 292 -9.44 3.64 14.22
N LEU A 293 -8.12 3.50 14.01
CA LEU A 293 -7.57 3.02 12.73
C LEU A 293 -8.13 1.64 12.39
N LEU A 294 -8.05 0.67 13.31
CA LEU A 294 -8.57 -0.69 13.11
C LEU A 294 -10.09 -0.69 12.85
N ASP A 295 -10.86 0.12 13.58
CA ASP A 295 -12.30 0.27 13.36
C ASP A 295 -12.60 0.76 11.94
N GLY A 296 -11.77 1.68 11.42
CA GLY A 296 -11.85 2.14 10.03
C GLY A 296 -11.67 1.01 9.00
N TYR A 297 -10.69 0.14 9.20
CA TYR A 297 -10.55 -1.07 8.36
C TYR A 297 -11.81 -1.94 8.46
N HIS A 298 -12.26 -2.19 9.69
CA HIS A 298 -13.36 -3.11 9.95
C HIS A 298 -14.67 -2.68 9.30
N VAL A 299 -15.00 -1.38 9.29
CA VAL A 299 -16.23 -0.90 8.65
C VAL A 299 -16.21 -1.16 7.14
N VAL A 300 -15.05 -0.99 6.48
CA VAL A 300 -14.92 -1.30 5.05
C VAL A 300 -14.91 -2.80 4.79
N ASP A 301 -14.33 -3.60 5.68
CA ASP A 301 -14.43 -5.06 5.63
C ASP A 301 -15.90 -5.53 5.67
N GLN A 302 -16.70 -4.96 6.58
CA GLN A 302 -18.12 -5.26 6.69
C GLN A 302 -18.90 -4.81 5.44
N HIS A 303 -18.56 -3.66 4.88
CA HIS A 303 -19.12 -3.21 3.60
C HIS A 303 -18.81 -4.23 2.49
N PHE A 304 -17.54 -4.62 2.36
CA PHE A 304 -17.09 -5.52 1.30
C PHE A 304 -17.73 -6.91 1.40
N LEU A 305 -17.87 -7.44 2.62
CA LEU A 305 -18.44 -8.76 2.87
C LEU A 305 -19.97 -8.81 2.62
N ASN A 306 -20.70 -7.78 3.05
CA ASN A 306 -22.16 -7.86 3.17
C ASN A 306 -22.92 -7.16 2.03
N THR A 307 -22.29 -6.22 1.32
CA THR A 307 -22.97 -5.38 0.32
C THR A 307 -23.10 -6.09 -1.04
N PRO A 308 -24.27 -6.03 -1.71
CA PRO A 308 -24.42 -6.52 -3.10
C PRO A 308 -23.42 -5.89 -4.06
N LEU A 309 -22.99 -6.62 -5.09
CA LEU A 309 -21.89 -6.19 -5.99
C LEU A 309 -22.18 -4.86 -6.68
N GLU A 310 -23.45 -4.58 -6.95
CA GLU A 310 -23.95 -3.35 -7.57
C GLU A 310 -23.70 -2.09 -6.72
N GLU A 311 -23.55 -2.25 -5.41
CA GLU A 311 -23.36 -1.16 -4.42
C GLU A 311 -22.02 -1.32 -3.67
N ASN A 312 -21.24 -2.35 -3.99
CA ASN A 312 -20.03 -2.72 -3.27
C ASN A 312 -18.83 -1.91 -3.80
N VAL A 313 -18.50 -0.80 -3.14
CA VAL A 313 -17.49 0.17 -3.59
C VAL A 313 -16.13 -0.46 -3.92
N PRO A 314 -15.47 -1.25 -3.05
CA PRO A 314 -14.21 -1.89 -3.42
C PRO A 314 -14.34 -2.83 -4.63
N ALA A 315 -15.46 -3.57 -4.74
CA ALA A 315 -15.68 -4.44 -5.89
C ALA A 315 -15.86 -3.65 -7.19
N LEU A 316 -16.67 -2.58 -7.18
CA LEU A 316 -16.88 -1.72 -8.33
C LEU A 316 -15.58 -1.08 -8.80
N LEU A 317 -14.77 -0.55 -7.89
CA LEU A 317 -13.47 0.04 -8.24
C LEU A 317 -12.48 -1.02 -8.75
N GLY A 318 -12.44 -2.21 -8.15
CA GLY A 318 -11.66 -3.34 -8.68
C GLY A 318 -12.07 -3.75 -10.09
N LEU A 319 -13.36 -3.74 -10.40
CA LEU A 319 -13.88 -4.02 -11.74
C LEU A 319 -13.57 -2.92 -12.75
N LEU A 320 -13.58 -1.64 -12.33
CA LEU A 320 -13.11 -0.54 -13.17
C LEU A 320 -11.63 -0.68 -13.50
N ASN A 321 -10.82 -1.11 -12.54
CA ASN A 321 -9.40 -1.39 -12.79
C ASN A 321 -9.20 -2.50 -13.83
N VAL A 322 -9.92 -3.62 -13.70
CA VAL A 322 -9.91 -4.69 -14.72
C VAL A 322 -10.38 -4.16 -16.08
N TRP A 323 -11.44 -3.35 -16.11
CA TRP A 323 -11.92 -2.69 -17.33
C TRP A 323 -10.82 -1.90 -18.05
N TYR A 324 -10.10 -1.08 -17.30
CA TYR A 324 -9.05 -0.24 -17.87
C TYR A 324 -7.81 -1.01 -18.27
N ASP A 325 -7.29 -1.85 -17.38
CA ASP A 325 -6.06 -2.61 -17.62
C ASP A 325 -6.26 -3.63 -18.73
N THR A 326 -7.20 -4.55 -18.53
CA THR A 326 -7.31 -5.75 -19.35
C THR A 326 -8.00 -5.47 -20.69
N PHE A 327 -9.05 -4.65 -20.68
CA PHE A 327 -9.89 -4.45 -21.86
C PHE A 327 -9.58 -3.16 -22.63
N LEU A 328 -9.12 -2.10 -21.95
CA LEU A 328 -8.71 -0.84 -22.60
C LEU A 328 -7.19 -0.63 -22.68
N GLY A 329 -6.39 -1.56 -22.12
CA GLY A 329 -4.93 -1.57 -22.26
C GLY A 329 -4.18 -0.51 -21.44
N ALA A 330 -4.79 0.01 -20.37
CA ALA A 330 -4.16 0.99 -19.47
C ALA A 330 -3.19 0.29 -18.50
N GLN A 331 -1.91 0.31 -18.82
CA GLN A 331 -0.88 -0.41 -18.05
C GLN A 331 -0.48 0.25 -16.71
N SER A 332 -1.05 1.40 -16.37
CA SER A 332 -0.67 2.14 -15.16
C SER A 332 -1.85 2.87 -14.54
N HIS A 333 -1.84 2.97 -13.21
CA HIS A 333 -2.87 3.64 -12.42
C HIS A 333 -2.22 4.69 -11.51
N ALA A 334 -2.72 5.92 -11.56
CA ALA A 334 -2.20 7.02 -10.75
C ALA A 334 -2.99 7.17 -9.44
N VAL A 335 -2.31 7.33 -8.30
CA VAL A 335 -2.94 7.66 -7.01
C VAL A 335 -2.45 9.03 -6.57
N LEU A 336 -3.36 9.99 -6.51
CA LEU A 336 -3.07 11.42 -6.41
C LEU A 336 -3.77 11.99 -5.17
N PRO A 337 -3.23 11.75 -3.96
CA PRO A 337 -3.83 12.26 -2.75
C PRO A 337 -3.61 13.77 -2.62
N TYR A 338 -4.68 14.53 -2.51
CA TYR A 338 -4.66 15.94 -2.14
C TYR A 338 -4.62 16.02 -0.61
N SER A 339 -3.48 15.59 -0.07
CA SER A 339 -3.05 15.74 1.32
C SER A 339 -1.55 15.50 1.41
N GLN A 340 -0.81 16.47 1.95
CA GLN A 340 0.63 16.32 2.13
C GLN A 340 0.99 15.22 3.15
N TYR A 341 0.12 14.96 4.12
CA TYR A 341 0.32 13.85 5.07
C TYR A 341 0.28 12.48 4.37
N LEU A 342 -0.40 12.36 3.23
CA LEU A 342 -0.47 11.12 2.44
C LEU A 342 0.67 10.97 1.40
N HIS A 343 1.78 11.69 1.52
CA HIS A 343 2.89 11.62 0.55
C HIS A 343 3.56 10.24 0.42
N ARG A 344 3.37 9.33 1.38
CA ARG A 344 3.83 7.94 1.29
C ARG A 344 2.74 6.95 0.87
N PHE A 345 1.50 7.41 0.66
CA PHE A 345 0.37 6.53 0.38
C PHE A 345 0.52 5.80 -0.96
N ALA A 346 0.94 6.49 -2.02
CA ALA A 346 1.22 5.86 -3.32
C ALA A 346 2.32 4.78 -3.22
N ALA A 347 3.39 5.05 -2.45
CA ALA A 347 4.46 4.07 -2.22
C ALA A 347 4.01 2.84 -1.42
N TYR A 348 3.09 3.02 -0.46
CA TYR A 348 2.45 1.90 0.21
C TYR A 348 1.58 1.07 -0.75
N LEU A 349 0.74 1.74 -1.55
CA LEU A 349 -0.12 1.07 -2.53
C LEU A 349 0.65 0.34 -3.62
N GLN A 350 1.82 0.85 -4.04
CA GLN A 350 2.71 0.16 -4.97
C GLN A 350 3.01 -1.27 -4.51
N GLN A 351 3.38 -1.46 -3.23
CA GLN A 351 3.62 -2.80 -2.74
C GLN A 351 2.30 -3.59 -2.65
N LEU A 352 1.24 -2.98 -2.11
CA LEU A 352 -0.05 -3.64 -1.95
C LEU A 352 -0.57 -4.21 -3.27
N THR A 353 -0.58 -3.42 -4.35
CA THR A 353 -1.17 -3.80 -5.63
C THR A 353 -0.19 -4.59 -6.50
N MET A 354 1.03 -4.08 -6.71
CA MET A 354 1.96 -4.65 -7.70
C MET A 354 2.56 -5.98 -7.21
N GLU A 355 2.88 -6.12 -5.92
CA GLU A 355 3.39 -7.38 -5.37
C GLU A 355 2.28 -8.44 -5.24
N SER A 356 1.02 -8.00 -5.05
CA SER A 356 -0.13 -8.90 -5.06
C SER A 356 -0.45 -9.40 -6.46
N ASN A 357 -0.69 -8.49 -7.40
CA ASN A 357 -1.35 -8.81 -8.66
C ASN A 357 -0.42 -8.82 -9.89
N GLY A 358 0.86 -8.47 -9.74
CA GLY A 358 1.87 -8.58 -10.80
C GLY A 358 2.25 -10.04 -11.10
N LYS A 359 1.28 -10.83 -11.58
CA LYS A 359 1.37 -12.29 -11.72
C LYS A 359 1.04 -12.71 -13.14
N HIS A 360 1.72 -13.73 -13.64
CA HIS A 360 1.46 -14.30 -14.98
C HIS A 360 0.93 -15.75 -14.94
N VAL A 361 0.65 -16.27 -13.74
CA VAL A 361 0.18 -17.64 -13.51
C VAL A 361 -1.09 -17.60 -12.67
N ARG A 362 -2.09 -18.39 -13.09
CA ARG A 362 -3.36 -18.58 -12.40
C ARG A 362 -3.22 -19.49 -11.19
N LEU A 363 -4.27 -19.53 -10.38
CA LEU A 363 -4.39 -20.41 -9.20
C LEU A 363 -4.23 -21.90 -9.54
N ASP A 364 -4.57 -22.32 -10.77
CA ASP A 364 -4.44 -23.72 -11.21
C ASP A 364 -3.08 -24.05 -11.86
N GLY A 365 -2.18 -23.06 -11.94
CA GLY A 365 -0.85 -23.21 -12.53
C GLY A 365 -0.75 -22.94 -14.03
N SER A 366 -1.86 -22.65 -14.71
CA SER A 366 -1.85 -22.23 -16.12
C SER A 366 -1.43 -20.75 -16.28
N ALA A 367 -0.91 -20.39 -17.46
CA ALA A 367 -0.53 -19.00 -17.74
C ALA A 367 -1.76 -18.13 -18.06
N VAL A 368 -1.68 -16.84 -17.75
CA VAL A 368 -2.66 -15.84 -18.24
C VAL A 368 -2.29 -15.39 -19.65
N GLU A 369 -3.29 -14.98 -20.44
CA GLU A 369 -3.12 -14.48 -21.83
C GLU A 369 -3.48 -12.99 -21.98
N PHE A 370 -3.63 -12.29 -20.85
CA PHE A 370 -3.99 -10.87 -20.75
C PHE A 370 -3.10 -10.15 -19.73
N GLN A 371 -3.21 -8.82 -19.64
CA GLN A 371 -2.52 -8.03 -18.61
C GLN A 371 -3.15 -8.29 -17.23
N THR A 372 -2.32 -8.33 -16.20
CA THR A 372 -2.73 -8.38 -14.79
C THR A 372 -2.25 -7.10 -14.09
N GLY A 373 -1.89 -7.14 -12.80
CA GLY A 373 -1.69 -5.94 -11.97
C GLY A 373 -0.94 -4.78 -12.64
N GLU A 374 -1.52 -3.60 -12.53
CA GLU A 374 -1.08 -2.37 -13.16
C GLU A 374 0.18 -1.80 -12.47
N VAL A 375 0.90 -0.92 -13.17
CA VAL A 375 1.92 -0.10 -12.52
C VAL A 375 1.24 1.02 -11.72
N PHE A 376 1.23 0.91 -10.39
CA PHE A 376 0.75 1.96 -9.50
C PHE A 376 1.83 3.02 -9.24
N TRP A 377 1.45 4.30 -9.28
CA TRP A 377 2.38 5.40 -9.02
C TRP A 377 1.63 6.68 -8.65
N GLY A 378 2.34 7.67 -8.12
CA GLY A 378 1.75 8.97 -7.85
C GLY A 378 2.50 9.78 -6.80
N GLU A 379 2.07 11.02 -6.64
CA GLU A 379 2.58 12.00 -5.67
C GLU A 379 1.41 12.85 -5.18
N PRO A 380 1.51 13.50 -4.02
CA PRO A 380 0.47 14.41 -3.56
C PRO A 380 0.13 15.51 -4.56
N GLY A 381 -1.15 15.83 -4.63
CA GLY A 381 -1.57 17.14 -5.11
C GLY A 381 -1.05 18.23 -4.17
N THR A 382 -0.66 19.42 -4.64
CA THR A 382 -0.59 19.86 -6.04
C THR A 382 0.77 19.58 -6.68
N ASN A 383 1.73 19.00 -5.96
CA ASN A 383 3.10 18.77 -6.44
C ASN A 383 3.11 17.98 -7.76
N GLY A 384 2.30 16.91 -7.86
CA GLY A 384 2.16 16.14 -9.10
C GLY A 384 1.73 16.97 -10.32
N GLN A 385 0.94 18.04 -10.12
CA GLN A 385 0.50 18.93 -11.19
C GLN A 385 1.67 19.65 -11.86
N HIS A 386 2.73 19.92 -11.09
CA HIS A 386 3.93 20.60 -11.54
C HIS A 386 5.07 19.63 -11.91
N ALA A 387 4.79 18.33 -11.99
CA ALA A 387 5.77 17.31 -12.33
C ALA A 387 5.36 16.52 -13.58
N PHE A 388 4.21 15.84 -13.54
CA PHE A 388 3.85 14.83 -14.54
C PHE A 388 2.43 14.96 -15.10
N TYR A 389 1.59 15.86 -14.59
CA TYR A 389 0.25 16.06 -15.13
C TYR A 389 0.25 16.50 -16.60
N GLN A 390 1.34 17.10 -17.09
CA GLN A 390 1.55 17.34 -18.53
C GLN A 390 1.39 16.04 -19.35
N LEU A 391 1.95 14.93 -18.86
CA LEU A 391 1.82 13.63 -19.51
C LEU A 391 0.41 13.06 -19.35
N ILE A 392 -0.22 13.25 -18.18
CA ILE A 392 -1.60 12.76 -17.97
C ILE A 392 -2.59 13.50 -18.89
N HIS A 393 -2.44 14.81 -19.08
CA HIS A 393 -3.35 15.64 -19.87
C HIS A 393 -3.14 15.57 -21.39
N GLN A 394 -1.89 15.51 -21.85
CA GLN A 394 -1.57 15.64 -23.28
C GLN A 394 -0.65 14.52 -23.79
N GLY A 395 -0.28 13.58 -22.93
CA GLY A 395 0.49 12.42 -23.32
C GLY A 395 -0.34 11.43 -24.14
N THR A 396 0.32 10.37 -24.59
CA THR A 396 -0.27 9.32 -25.43
C THR A 396 -0.68 8.08 -24.63
N LYS A 397 -0.76 8.20 -23.30
CA LYS A 397 -1.04 7.10 -22.38
C LYS A 397 -2.43 7.29 -21.77
N LEU A 398 -3.21 6.22 -21.75
CA LEU A 398 -4.42 6.14 -20.93
C LEU A 398 -3.98 5.81 -19.50
N ILE A 399 -4.26 6.71 -18.56
CA ILE A 399 -3.88 6.58 -17.16
C ILE A 399 -5.12 6.89 -16.32
N PRO A 400 -5.86 5.88 -15.87
CA PRO A 400 -6.84 6.05 -14.81
C PRO A 400 -6.18 6.62 -13.57
N ALA A 401 -6.90 7.52 -12.89
CA ALA A 401 -6.36 8.22 -11.73
C ALA A 401 -7.36 8.33 -10.58
N ASP A 402 -6.92 7.97 -9.38
CA ASP A 402 -7.67 8.14 -8.14
C ASP A 402 -7.25 9.44 -7.47
N PHE A 403 -8.21 10.35 -7.29
CA PHE A 403 -8.05 11.60 -6.58
C PHE A 403 -8.62 11.43 -5.18
N ILE A 404 -7.79 11.54 -4.15
CA ILE A 404 -8.21 11.38 -2.75
C ILE A 404 -8.12 12.73 -2.04
N GLY A 405 -9.22 13.24 -1.47
CA GLY A 405 -9.27 14.57 -0.86
C GLY A 405 -10.04 14.61 0.46
N PHE A 406 -9.86 15.70 1.21
CA PHE A 406 -10.52 15.92 2.50
C PHE A 406 -11.16 17.30 2.55
N SER A 407 -12.40 17.37 3.02
CA SER A 407 -13.14 18.65 3.09
C SER A 407 -12.60 19.57 4.19
N VAL A 408 -12.12 18.99 5.29
CA VAL A 408 -11.59 19.67 6.48
C VAL A 408 -10.10 19.37 6.59
N PRO A 409 -9.22 20.40 6.62
CA PRO A 409 -7.79 20.18 6.80
C PRO A 409 -7.48 19.72 8.22
N ASN A 410 -6.42 18.92 8.40
CA ASN A 410 -5.92 18.63 9.74
C ASN A 410 -5.32 19.87 10.39
N HIS A 411 -4.72 20.77 9.60
CA HIS A 411 -4.11 22.02 10.02
C HIS A 411 -4.54 23.11 9.03
N ASP A 412 -5.34 24.07 9.49
CA ASP A 412 -5.87 25.12 8.63
C ASP A 412 -5.01 26.38 8.67
N THR A 413 -4.90 27.10 7.55
CA THR A 413 -4.12 28.34 7.44
C THR A 413 -4.76 29.27 6.42
N GLY A 414 -5.59 30.20 6.90
CA GLY A 414 -6.28 31.18 6.05
C GLY A 414 -7.17 30.49 5.01
N GLU A 415 -7.03 30.89 3.74
CA GLU A 415 -7.82 30.34 2.61
C GLU A 415 -7.07 29.22 1.87
N MET A 416 -5.95 28.73 2.42
CA MET A 416 -5.07 27.80 1.70
C MET A 416 -5.76 26.48 1.35
N HIS A 417 -6.60 25.95 2.24
CA HIS A 417 -7.27 24.67 1.99
C HIS A 417 -8.29 24.75 0.86
N ASP A 418 -9.06 25.83 0.78
CA ASP A 418 -10.02 26.01 -0.32
C ASP A 418 -9.31 26.22 -1.67
N LEU A 419 -8.22 26.98 -1.70
CA LEU A 419 -7.37 27.10 -2.90
C LEU A 419 -6.79 25.74 -3.30
N PHE A 420 -6.35 24.97 -2.32
CA PHE A 420 -5.84 23.62 -2.52
C PHE A 420 -6.90 22.68 -3.13
N MET A 421 -8.09 22.64 -2.54
CA MET A 421 -9.21 21.82 -3.00
C MET A 421 -9.82 22.33 -4.32
N SER A 422 -9.69 23.62 -4.65
CA SER A 422 -10.09 24.13 -5.97
C SER A 422 -9.33 23.40 -7.10
N ASN A 423 -8.06 23.07 -6.87
CA ASN A 423 -7.27 22.31 -7.82
C ASN A 423 -7.72 20.85 -7.89
N PHE A 424 -8.07 20.23 -6.75
CA PHE A 424 -8.61 18.86 -6.69
C PHE A 424 -9.82 18.69 -7.62
N PHE A 425 -10.79 19.59 -7.52
CA PHE A 425 -11.99 19.57 -8.36
C PHE A 425 -11.71 19.95 -9.82
N ALA A 426 -10.89 20.99 -10.04
CA ALA A 426 -10.59 21.47 -11.40
C ALA A 426 -9.86 20.40 -12.23
N GLN A 427 -8.92 19.66 -11.64
CA GLN A 427 -8.11 18.70 -12.37
C GLN A 427 -8.92 17.51 -12.88
N THR A 428 -9.83 16.95 -12.08
CA THR A 428 -10.68 15.84 -12.53
C THR A 428 -11.64 16.26 -13.64
N GLY A 429 -12.17 17.49 -13.57
CA GLY A 429 -12.98 18.08 -14.66
C GLY A 429 -12.17 18.31 -15.94
N ALA A 430 -10.96 18.87 -15.82
CA ALA A 430 -10.08 19.10 -16.97
C ALA A 430 -9.65 17.79 -17.65
N LEU A 431 -9.34 16.75 -16.87
CA LEU A 431 -9.00 15.42 -17.38
C LEU A 431 -10.16 14.76 -18.13
N ALA A 432 -11.37 14.84 -17.57
CA ALA A 432 -12.55 14.25 -18.18
C ALA A 432 -12.96 14.97 -19.47
N PHE A 433 -13.02 16.30 -19.44
CA PHE A 433 -13.65 17.09 -20.49
C PHE A 433 -12.68 17.80 -21.41
N GLY A 434 -11.41 17.93 -21.07
CA GLY A 434 -10.40 18.57 -21.92
C GLY A 434 -10.81 19.97 -22.40
N ARG A 435 -10.26 20.35 -23.55
CA ARG A 435 -10.46 21.64 -24.20
C ARG A 435 -10.20 21.54 -25.71
N THR A 436 -11.20 21.88 -26.52
CA THR A 436 -11.16 21.66 -27.98
C THR A 436 -10.40 22.76 -28.73
N ALA A 437 -10.03 22.47 -29.98
CA ALA A 437 -9.38 23.46 -30.84
C ALA A 437 -10.26 24.70 -31.05
N GLU A 438 -11.57 24.52 -31.26
CA GLU A 438 -12.53 25.61 -31.46
C GLU A 438 -12.62 26.51 -30.22
N GLN A 439 -12.62 25.92 -29.01
CA GLN A 439 -12.59 26.68 -27.76
C GLN A 439 -11.29 27.48 -27.60
N ILE A 440 -10.17 26.97 -28.11
CA ILE A 440 -8.87 27.64 -28.05
C ILE A 440 -8.77 28.76 -29.09
N GLU A 441 -9.30 28.54 -30.29
CA GLU A 441 -9.40 29.54 -31.35
C GLU A 441 -10.29 30.72 -30.93
N ALA A 442 -11.41 30.44 -30.25
CA ALA A 442 -12.32 31.46 -29.74
C ALA A 442 -11.66 32.41 -28.71
N GLU A 443 -10.58 32.00 -28.05
CA GLU A 443 -9.79 32.84 -27.15
C GLU A 443 -8.73 33.71 -27.86
N GLY A 444 -8.68 33.66 -29.20
CA GLY A 444 -7.74 34.46 -29.99
C GLY A 444 -6.31 33.90 -30.01
N VAL A 445 -6.13 32.61 -29.71
CA VAL A 445 -4.83 31.94 -29.82
C VAL A 445 -4.45 31.82 -31.30
N ALA A 446 -3.19 32.12 -31.61
CA ALA A 446 -2.67 31.98 -32.97
C ALA A 446 -2.83 30.55 -33.49
N ALA A 447 -3.30 30.38 -34.73
CA ALA A 447 -3.61 29.07 -35.32
C ALA A 447 -2.47 28.05 -35.21
N ALA A 448 -1.22 28.48 -35.34
CA ALA A 448 -0.05 27.59 -35.20
C ALA A 448 0.15 27.04 -33.77
N ILE A 449 -0.39 27.71 -32.75
CA ILE A 449 -0.28 27.31 -31.34
C ILE A 449 -1.49 26.48 -30.88
N VAL A 450 -2.63 26.59 -31.58
CA VAL A 450 -3.88 25.89 -31.22
C VAL A 450 -3.64 24.40 -30.96
N PRO A 451 -3.01 23.61 -31.86
CA PRO A 451 -2.84 22.17 -31.63
C PRO A 451 -2.03 21.83 -30.38
N HIS A 452 -1.11 22.70 -29.96
CA HIS A 452 -0.28 22.51 -28.77
C HIS A 452 -1.03 22.80 -27.46
N LYS A 453 -2.13 23.56 -27.53
CA LYS A 453 -2.98 23.89 -26.38
C LYS A 453 -4.20 22.98 -26.26
N VAL A 454 -4.50 22.16 -27.27
CA VAL A 454 -5.59 21.19 -27.21
C VAL A 454 -5.35 20.24 -26.04
N MET A 455 -6.37 20.09 -25.21
CA MET A 455 -6.44 19.05 -24.18
C MET A 455 -7.48 18.05 -24.67
N PRO A 456 -7.09 16.84 -25.09
CA PRO A 456 -8.02 15.88 -25.66
C PRO A 456 -9.15 15.53 -24.69
N GLY A 457 -8.87 15.51 -23.38
CA GLY A 457 -9.81 15.04 -22.37
C GLY A 457 -9.93 13.51 -22.44
N ASN A 458 -11.05 12.98 -21.95
CA ASN A 458 -11.32 11.54 -21.93
C ASN A 458 -10.35 10.73 -21.05
N HIS A 459 -9.69 11.39 -20.09
CA HIS A 459 -8.84 10.74 -19.10
C HIS A 459 -9.68 10.42 -17.85
N PRO A 460 -9.83 9.13 -17.51
CA PRO A 460 -10.78 8.72 -16.50
C PRO A 460 -10.25 8.96 -15.08
N THR A 461 -11.16 9.35 -14.19
CA THR A 461 -10.82 9.59 -12.78
C THR A 461 -11.88 9.04 -11.84
N THR A 462 -11.43 8.55 -10.68
CA THR A 462 -12.29 8.30 -9.51
C THR A 462 -11.95 9.35 -8.46
N THR A 463 -12.97 9.98 -7.89
CA THR A 463 -12.82 10.99 -6.85
C THR A 463 -13.30 10.41 -5.53
N ILE A 464 -12.39 10.30 -4.55
CA ILE A 464 -12.66 9.83 -3.20
C ILE A 464 -12.55 11.04 -2.27
N LEU A 465 -13.67 11.45 -1.68
CA LEU A 465 -13.75 12.58 -0.77
C LEU A 465 -14.22 12.11 0.60
N SER A 466 -13.50 12.51 1.64
CA SER A 466 -13.96 12.33 3.03
C SER A 466 -14.01 13.68 3.75
N GLU A 467 -14.61 13.72 4.93
CA GLU A 467 -14.66 14.94 5.73
C GLU A 467 -13.26 15.34 6.18
N LYS A 468 -12.50 14.43 6.83
CA LYS A 468 -11.19 14.74 7.42
C LYS A 468 -10.32 13.49 7.44
N LEU A 469 -9.00 13.65 7.30
CA LEU A 469 -8.07 12.54 7.53
C LEU A 469 -7.95 12.25 9.04
N THR A 470 -8.64 11.21 9.49
CA THR A 470 -8.60 10.65 10.84
C THR A 470 -7.93 9.28 10.82
N PRO A 471 -7.55 8.70 11.99
CA PRO A 471 -7.08 7.31 12.03
C PRO A 471 -8.09 6.35 11.37
N SER A 472 -9.38 6.48 11.67
CA SER A 472 -10.42 5.66 11.04
C SER A 472 -10.46 5.84 9.52
N VAL A 473 -10.48 7.08 9.02
CA VAL A 473 -10.53 7.33 7.57
C VAL A 473 -9.29 6.80 6.86
N LEU A 474 -8.11 6.84 7.48
CA LEU A 474 -6.93 6.17 6.92
C LEU A 474 -7.13 4.64 6.83
N GLY A 475 -7.69 4.02 7.88
CA GLY A 475 -7.99 2.59 7.87
C GLY A 475 -9.01 2.23 6.79
N GLN A 476 -10.03 3.07 6.61
CA GLN A 476 -11.03 2.93 5.54
C GLN A 476 -10.38 2.98 4.15
N LEU A 477 -9.51 3.96 3.92
CA LEU A 477 -8.78 4.09 2.65
C LEU A 477 -7.90 2.87 2.38
N ILE A 478 -7.18 2.36 3.38
CA ILE A 478 -6.31 1.20 3.18
C ILE A 478 -7.14 -0.05 2.88
N ALA A 479 -8.16 -0.35 3.69
CA ALA A 479 -9.05 -1.49 3.47
C ALA A 479 -9.77 -1.43 2.12
N LEU A 480 -10.14 -0.22 1.65
CA LEU A 480 -10.69 -0.02 0.32
C LEU A 480 -9.74 -0.57 -0.74
N TYR A 481 -8.45 -0.21 -0.69
CA TYR A 481 -7.46 -0.70 -1.67
C TYR A 481 -7.06 -2.17 -1.46
N GLU A 482 -7.10 -2.70 -0.24
CA GLU A 482 -6.93 -4.14 0.00
C GLU A 482 -7.99 -4.94 -0.78
N HIS A 483 -9.27 -4.51 -0.70
CA HIS A 483 -10.38 -5.21 -1.34
C HIS A 483 -10.52 -4.91 -2.85
N ILE A 484 -10.07 -3.76 -3.33
CA ILE A 484 -9.87 -3.49 -4.77
C ILE A 484 -8.87 -4.49 -5.35
N THR A 485 -7.73 -4.65 -4.68
CA THR A 485 -6.65 -5.56 -5.09
C THR A 485 -7.15 -7.01 -5.12
N PHE A 486 -7.88 -7.42 -4.07
CA PHE A 486 -8.49 -8.74 -4.00
C PHE A 486 -9.49 -9.00 -5.14
N THR A 487 -10.37 -8.02 -5.42
CA THR A 487 -11.36 -8.14 -6.49
C THR A 487 -10.70 -8.42 -7.83
N GLN A 488 -9.70 -7.63 -8.22
CA GLN A 488 -8.96 -7.85 -9.46
C GLN A 488 -8.33 -9.24 -9.51
N GLY A 489 -7.67 -9.66 -8.43
CA GLY A 489 -7.02 -10.96 -8.32
C GLY A 489 -7.98 -12.13 -8.53
N VAL A 490 -9.20 -12.02 -8.00
CA VAL A 490 -10.27 -13.00 -8.22
C VAL A 490 -10.72 -13.05 -9.68
N ILE A 491 -10.93 -11.89 -10.33
CA ILE A 491 -11.34 -11.85 -11.74
C ILE A 491 -10.28 -12.48 -12.65
N TRP A 492 -9.00 -12.21 -12.40
CA TRP A 492 -7.88 -12.78 -13.16
C TRP A 492 -7.56 -14.23 -12.79
N GLU A 493 -8.19 -14.77 -11.75
CA GLU A 493 -7.93 -16.10 -11.19
C GLU A 493 -6.46 -16.31 -10.80
N ILE A 494 -5.82 -15.30 -10.22
CA ILE A 494 -4.41 -15.32 -9.77
C ILE A 494 -4.29 -15.40 -8.25
N ASN A 495 -3.09 -15.77 -7.76
CA ASN A 495 -2.80 -15.71 -6.32
C ASN A 495 -2.26 -14.33 -5.91
N SER A 496 -3.12 -13.51 -5.30
CA SER A 496 -2.75 -12.17 -4.80
C SER A 496 -1.90 -12.17 -3.52
N PHE A 497 -1.62 -13.34 -2.94
CA PHE A 497 -1.09 -13.44 -1.58
C PHE A 497 0.30 -14.08 -1.49
N ASP A 498 0.81 -14.65 -2.59
CA ASP A 498 2.20 -15.08 -2.69
C ASP A 498 3.11 -13.99 -3.30
N GLN A 499 4.42 -14.25 -3.34
CA GLN A 499 5.43 -13.36 -3.95
C GLN A 499 6.67 -14.11 -4.45
N TRP A 500 6.53 -15.24 -5.13
CA TRP A 500 7.66 -16.07 -5.57
C TRP A 500 8.70 -15.33 -6.43
N GLY A 501 8.29 -14.27 -7.13
CA GLY A 501 9.16 -13.48 -8.01
C GLY A 501 10.35 -12.80 -7.32
N VAL A 502 10.35 -12.64 -5.99
CA VAL A 502 11.44 -11.93 -5.27
C VAL A 502 12.61 -12.85 -4.88
N GLU A 503 12.44 -14.17 -4.95
CA GLU A 503 13.41 -15.13 -4.39
C GLU A 503 14.69 -15.26 -5.22
N LEU A 504 14.59 -15.21 -6.55
CA LEU A 504 15.76 -15.33 -7.44
C LEU A 504 16.80 -14.24 -7.17
N GLY A 505 16.35 -12.99 -7.01
CA GLY A 505 17.22 -11.86 -6.71
C GLY A 505 17.99 -12.06 -5.40
N LYS A 506 17.34 -12.57 -4.35
CA LYS A 506 17.98 -12.86 -3.05
C LYS A 506 19.04 -13.95 -3.18
N VAL A 507 18.76 -15.02 -3.91
CA VAL A 507 19.72 -16.11 -4.16
C VAL A 507 20.94 -15.57 -4.90
N MET A 508 20.73 -14.80 -5.97
CA MET A 508 21.82 -14.21 -6.75
C MET A 508 22.67 -13.24 -5.92
N ALA A 509 22.05 -12.35 -5.14
CA ALA A 509 22.76 -11.42 -4.27
C ALA A 509 23.69 -12.14 -3.27
N ASN A 510 23.21 -13.22 -2.66
CA ASN A 510 24.00 -14.04 -1.74
C ASN A 510 25.18 -14.76 -2.44
N GLN A 511 25.01 -15.17 -3.69
CA GLN A 511 26.09 -15.77 -4.49
C GLN A 511 27.14 -14.72 -4.91
N LEU A 512 26.72 -13.49 -5.22
CA LEU A 512 27.61 -12.44 -5.67
C LEU A 512 28.36 -11.75 -4.53
N ALA A 513 27.78 -11.64 -3.33
CA ALA A 513 28.40 -10.91 -2.21
C ALA A 513 29.83 -11.38 -1.87
N PRO A 514 30.15 -12.69 -1.78
CA PRO A 514 31.52 -13.16 -1.58
C PRO A 514 32.49 -12.77 -2.70
N LEU A 515 32.02 -12.64 -3.94
CA LEU A 515 32.84 -12.23 -5.09
C LEU A 515 33.27 -10.77 -4.99
N LEU A 516 32.46 -9.93 -4.33
CA LEU A 516 32.77 -8.51 -4.10
C LEU A 516 33.82 -8.29 -3.00
N THR A 517 33.87 -9.18 -2.01
CA THR A 517 34.67 -9.01 -0.78
C THR A 517 35.85 -9.95 -0.65
N GLY A 518 35.89 -11.07 -1.38
CA GLY A 518 36.97 -12.05 -1.29
C GLY A 518 38.33 -11.54 -1.79
N ASP A 519 39.41 -12.24 -1.47
CA ASP A 519 40.79 -11.81 -1.77
C ASP A 519 41.13 -11.81 -3.27
N SER A 520 40.46 -12.65 -4.07
CA SER A 520 40.64 -12.68 -5.52
C SER A 520 39.30 -12.85 -6.24
N PHE A 521 39.24 -12.36 -7.48
CA PHE A 521 38.08 -12.51 -8.36
C PHE A 521 38.51 -13.13 -9.68
N ALA A 522 37.87 -14.23 -10.06
CA ALA A 522 38.09 -14.90 -11.34
C ALA A 522 36.89 -14.66 -12.26
N THR A 523 37.18 -14.19 -13.48
CA THR A 523 36.21 -14.08 -14.57
C THR A 523 35.69 -15.47 -14.98
N GLY A 524 34.43 -15.56 -15.39
CA GLY A 524 33.74 -16.81 -15.75
C GLY A 524 32.81 -17.33 -14.64
N SER A 525 32.60 -16.57 -13.57
CA SER A 525 31.72 -16.94 -12.44
C SER A 525 30.26 -16.53 -12.67
N SER A 526 30.02 -15.63 -13.64
CA SER A 526 28.70 -15.13 -14.04
C SER A 526 28.73 -14.80 -15.54
N ASP A 527 27.71 -14.10 -16.05
CA ASP A 527 27.76 -13.56 -17.40
C ASP A 527 28.85 -12.47 -17.55
N SER A 528 29.27 -12.21 -18.79
CA SER A 528 30.38 -11.30 -19.08
C SER A 528 30.12 -9.85 -18.65
N SER A 529 28.87 -9.42 -18.54
CA SER A 529 28.53 -8.08 -18.06
C SER A 529 28.72 -7.99 -16.55
N THR A 530 28.12 -8.93 -15.82
CA THR A 530 28.24 -9.01 -14.35
C THR A 530 29.69 -9.12 -13.91
N ASP A 531 30.48 -9.97 -14.57
CA ASP A 531 31.89 -10.14 -14.24
C ASP A 531 32.71 -8.85 -14.45
N ALA A 532 32.48 -8.15 -15.56
CA ALA A 532 33.15 -6.88 -15.85
C ALA A 532 32.80 -5.80 -14.81
N LEU A 533 31.54 -5.75 -14.38
CA LEU A 533 31.07 -4.83 -13.35
C LEU A 533 31.68 -5.13 -11.98
N ILE A 534 31.74 -6.40 -11.58
CA ILE A 534 32.40 -6.82 -10.34
C ILE A 534 33.88 -6.46 -10.37
N GLY A 535 34.58 -6.76 -11.47
CA GLY A 535 35.99 -6.39 -11.63
C GLY A 535 36.23 -4.88 -11.51
N ARG A 536 35.35 -4.07 -12.11
CA ARG A 536 35.38 -2.61 -11.99
C ARG A 536 35.12 -2.14 -10.56
N TYR A 537 34.08 -2.67 -9.90
CA TYR A 537 33.72 -2.33 -8.54
C TYR A 537 34.87 -2.63 -7.57
N ARG A 538 35.47 -3.82 -7.66
CA ARG A 538 36.63 -4.21 -6.83
C ARG A 538 37.82 -3.27 -7.02
N THR A 539 38.16 -2.95 -8.27
CA THR A 539 39.23 -2.00 -8.61
C THR A 539 38.98 -0.64 -7.96
N GLN A 540 37.75 -0.12 -8.04
CA GLN A 540 37.37 1.18 -7.45
C GLN A 540 37.37 1.15 -5.90
N ARG A 541 37.18 -0.04 -5.31
CA ARG A 541 37.27 -0.27 -3.86
C ARG A 541 38.70 -0.58 -3.38
N GLY A 542 39.68 -0.59 -4.27
CA GLY A 542 41.08 -0.92 -3.95
C GLY A 542 41.29 -2.39 -3.58
N ARG A 543 40.56 -3.30 -4.22
CA ARG A 543 40.58 -4.77 -3.98
C ARG A 543 40.92 -5.57 -5.23
#